data_AF-A0A941IEX9-F1
#
_entry.id   AF-A0A941IEX9-F1
#
_cell.length_a   1.000
_cell.length_b   1.000
_cell.length_c   1.000
_cell.angle_alpha   90.00
_cell.angle_beta   90.00
_cell.angle_gamma   90.00
#
_symmetry.space_group_name_H-M   'P 1'
#
loop_
_entity.id
_entity.type
_entity.pdbx_description
1 polymer ?
#
loop_
_entity_poly.entity_id
_entity_poly.type
_entity_poly.pdbx_seq_one_letter_code
_entity_poly.pdbx_strand_id
1 'polypeptide(L)'
;MPKLPPEKAAMFLAGNPGDAWPVPDKHGTFVLALPSGKNLCVVHVRRANTEAVKKLFAGLVLNAPSPLVAKQVRNEQAQTIANGQTQTVAYEWSVPNAPRKMLFTLTTAASNTAQLQVLASAAIIGQ
;
A
#
# COMPACT_ATOMS: atom_id res chain seq x y z
N MET A 1 -7.30 -19.65 1.48
CA MET A 1 -6.16 -19.03 2.20
C MET A 1 -6.57 -18.75 3.63
N PRO A 2 -6.02 -19.45 4.65
CA PRO A 2 -6.41 -19.21 6.03
C PRO A 2 -5.92 -17.84 6.52
N LYS A 3 -6.71 -17.21 7.38
CA LYS A 3 -6.33 -15.98 8.09
C LYS A 3 -5.11 -16.23 8.98
N LEU A 4 -4.27 -15.20 9.17
CA LEU A 4 -3.25 -15.22 10.22
C LEU A 4 -3.92 -15.22 11.60
N PRO A 5 -3.32 -15.91 12.60
CA PRO A 5 -3.73 -15.75 13.99
C PRO A 5 -3.65 -14.27 14.42
N PRO A 6 -4.52 -13.82 15.35
CA PRO A 6 -4.59 -12.41 15.77
C PRO A 6 -3.24 -11.81 16.18
N GLU A 7 -2.43 -12.57 16.92
CA GLU A 7 -1.09 -12.14 17.37
C GLU A 7 -0.16 -11.80 16.20
N LYS A 8 -0.18 -12.60 15.13
CA LYS A 8 0.62 -12.34 13.92
C LYS A 8 0.02 -11.24 13.05
N ALA A 9 -1.31 -11.12 13.04
CA ALA A 9 -2.02 -10.09 12.27
C ALA A 9 -1.80 -8.68 12.83
N ALA A 10 -1.64 -8.54 14.16
CA ALA A 10 -1.52 -7.26 14.84
C ALA A 10 -0.42 -6.34 14.27
N MET A 11 0.73 -6.91 13.87
CA MET A 11 1.84 -6.16 13.27
C MET A 11 1.46 -5.54 11.90
N PHE A 12 0.63 -6.22 11.12
CA PHE A 12 0.19 -5.75 9.80
C PHE A 12 -0.98 -4.76 9.87
N LEU A 13 -1.73 -4.81 10.97
CA LEU A 13 -2.89 -3.96 11.26
C LEU A 13 -2.51 -2.71 12.08
N ALA A 14 -1.22 -2.54 12.40
CA ALA A 14 -0.72 -1.47 13.27
C ALA A 14 -1.50 -1.39 14.60
N GLY A 15 -1.81 -2.54 15.19
CA GLY A 15 -2.57 -2.65 16.44
C GLY A 15 -4.08 -2.43 16.34
N ASN A 16 -4.62 -2.14 15.15
CA ASN A 16 -6.07 -2.04 14.97
C ASN A 16 -6.73 -3.44 14.92
N PRO A 17 -8.01 -3.57 15.31
CA PRO A 17 -8.80 -4.76 15.01
C PRO A 17 -8.85 -5.00 13.50
N GLY A 18 -8.92 -6.25 13.07
CA GLY A 18 -8.98 -6.58 11.65
C GLY A 18 -8.45 -7.96 11.35
N ASP A 19 -8.29 -8.22 10.06
CA ASP A 19 -7.83 -9.50 9.55
C ASP A 19 -6.61 -9.29 8.65
N ALA A 20 -5.72 -10.28 8.66
CA ALA A 20 -4.61 -10.35 7.72
C ALA A 20 -4.50 -11.76 7.13
N TRP A 21 -4.11 -11.84 5.86
CA TRP A 21 -3.91 -13.08 5.14
C TRP A 21 -2.53 -13.05 4.47
N PRO A 22 -1.73 -14.13 4.57
CA PRO A 22 -0.64 -14.27 3.63
C PRO A 22 -1.24 -14.35 2.21
N VAL A 23 -0.51 -13.95 1.18
CA VAL A 23 -0.90 -14.13 -0.21
C VAL A 23 0.26 -14.83 -0.93
N PRO A 24 0.12 -16.10 -1.34
CA PRO A 24 1.21 -16.84 -1.94
C PRO A 24 1.46 -16.33 -3.35
N ASP A 25 2.72 -16.09 -3.67
CA ASP A 25 3.15 -15.68 -5.00
C ASP A 25 4.60 -16.11 -5.21
N LYS A 26 4.96 -16.40 -6.47
CA LYS A 26 6.30 -16.89 -6.82
C LYS A 26 7.38 -15.81 -6.75
N HIS A 27 6.99 -14.54 -6.69
CA HIS A 27 7.90 -13.39 -6.75
C HIS A 27 8.16 -12.74 -5.38
N GLY A 28 7.53 -13.20 -4.30
CA GLY A 28 7.73 -12.59 -2.99
C GLY A 28 6.82 -13.15 -1.90
N THR A 29 6.93 -12.57 -0.70
CA THR A 29 6.05 -12.89 0.43
C THR A 29 5.13 -11.70 0.68
N PHE A 30 3.84 -11.91 0.47
CA PHE A 30 2.82 -10.88 0.55
C PHE A 30 1.90 -11.11 1.74
N VAL A 31 1.46 -10.04 2.39
CA VAL A 31 0.40 -10.07 3.39
C VAL A 31 -0.60 -8.96 3.08
N LEU A 32 -1.86 -9.35 2.88
CA LEU A 32 -3.00 -8.45 2.78
C LEU A 32 -3.56 -8.21 4.19
N ALA A 33 -3.75 -6.96 4.58
CA ALA A 33 -4.32 -6.56 5.85
C ALA A 33 -5.51 -5.62 5.66
N LEU A 34 -6.60 -5.91 6.37
CA LEU A 34 -7.85 -5.15 6.36
C LEU A 34 -8.21 -4.77 7.81
N PRO A 35 -7.83 -3.57 8.27
CA PRO A 35 -8.28 -3.06 9.57
C PRO A 35 -9.80 -2.86 9.58
N SER A 36 -10.48 -3.46 10.56
CA SER A 36 -11.94 -3.36 10.72
C SER A 36 -12.37 -1.91 10.98
N GLY A 37 -13.50 -1.53 10.37
CA GLY A 37 -14.05 -0.17 10.53
C GLY A 37 -13.21 0.93 9.89
N LYS A 38 -12.15 0.58 9.15
CA LYS A 38 -11.38 1.51 8.31
C LYS A 38 -11.71 1.22 6.85
N ASN A 39 -11.89 2.27 6.06
CA ASN A 39 -11.93 2.13 4.60
C ASN A 39 -10.50 2.04 4.06
N LEU A 40 -9.73 1.04 4.50
CA LEU A 40 -8.31 0.90 4.22
C LEU A 40 -7.97 -0.56 3.92
N CYS A 41 -7.23 -0.77 2.85
CA CYS A 41 -6.59 -2.02 2.50
C CYS A 41 -5.08 -1.77 2.41
N VAL A 42 -4.27 -2.70 2.94
CA VAL A 42 -2.82 -2.61 2.93
C VAL A 42 -2.21 -3.92 2.49
N VAL A 43 -1.24 -3.86 1.59
CA VAL A 43 -0.42 -4.99 1.15
C VAL A 43 1.02 -4.75 1.57
N HIS A 44 1.55 -5.69 2.36
CA HIS A 44 2.94 -5.73 2.80
C HIS A 44 3.69 -6.74 1.95
N VAL A 45 4.83 -6.36 1.37
CA VAL A 45 5.66 -7.27 0.57
C VAL A 45 7.11 -7.28 1.03
N ARG A 46 7.61 -8.49 1.24
CA ARG A 46 9.03 -8.77 1.39
C ARG A 46 9.58 -9.39 0.11
N ARG A 47 10.82 -9.04 -0.24
CA ARG A 47 11.54 -9.54 -1.42
C ARG A 47 10.79 -9.20 -2.71
N ALA A 48 10.83 -7.94 -3.12
CA ALA A 48 10.18 -7.46 -4.33
C ALA A 48 11.16 -6.66 -5.21
N ASN A 49 10.97 -6.71 -6.53
CA ASN A 49 11.61 -5.78 -7.45
C ASN A 49 10.87 -4.43 -7.36
N THR A 50 11.42 -3.48 -6.59
CA THR A 50 10.76 -2.20 -6.30
C THR A 50 10.50 -1.37 -7.54
N GLU A 51 11.39 -1.42 -8.54
CA GLU A 51 11.22 -0.67 -9.79
C GLU A 51 10.09 -1.25 -10.66
N ALA A 52 9.98 -2.58 -10.73
CA ALA A 52 8.85 -3.22 -11.40
C ALA A 52 7.52 -2.88 -10.72
N VAL A 53 7.49 -2.89 -9.38
CA VAL A 53 6.30 -2.56 -8.60
C VAL A 53 5.88 -1.09 -8.79
N LYS A 54 6.83 -0.14 -8.77
CA LYS A 54 6.54 1.28 -9.04
C LYS A 54 5.86 1.47 -10.41
N LYS A 55 6.39 0.82 -11.46
CA LYS A 55 5.81 0.89 -12.81
C LYS A 55 4.40 0.30 -12.87
N LEU A 56 4.19 -0.88 -12.28
CA LEU A 56 2.87 -1.52 -12.23
C LEU A 56 1.86 -0.67 -11.43
N PHE A 57 2.27 -0.14 -10.30
CA PHE A 57 1.44 0.72 -9.46
C PHE A 57 1.04 1.99 -10.21
N ALA A 58 2.00 2.70 -10.82
CA ALA A 58 1.72 3.89 -11.63
C ALA A 58 0.75 3.57 -12.79
N GLY A 59 0.97 2.46 -13.50
CA GLY A 59 0.08 2.00 -14.57
C GLY A 59 -1.34 1.69 -14.08
N LEU A 60 -1.50 1.17 -12.86
CA LEU A 60 -2.82 0.93 -12.27
C LEU A 60 -3.50 2.26 -11.90
N VAL A 61 -2.81 3.12 -11.14
CA VAL A 61 -3.41 4.31 -10.53
C VAL A 61 -3.53 5.49 -11.50
N LEU A 62 -2.82 5.50 -12.62
CA LEU A 62 -3.02 6.54 -13.64
C LEU A 62 -4.20 6.21 -14.56
N ASN A 63 -4.58 4.94 -14.69
CA ASN A 63 -5.72 4.48 -15.48
C ASN A 63 -7.03 4.51 -14.67
N ALA A 64 -7.34 5.68 -14.08
CA ALA A 64 -8.60 5.88 -13.38
C ALA A 64 -9.79 5.74 -14.35
N PRO A 65 -10.83 4.95 -14.01
CA PRO A 65 -12.00 4.82 -14.85
C PRO A 65 -12.82 6.12 -14.83
N SER A 66 -13.34 6.53 -15.98
CA SER A 66 -14.25 7.68 -16.07
C SER A 66 -15.45 7.50 -15.12
N PRO A 67 -15.89 8.55 -14.39
CA PRO A 67 -15.47 9.95 -14.46
C PRO A 67 -14.32 10.33 -13.52
N LEU A 68 -13.62 9.37 -12.90
CA LEU A 68 -12.56 9.65 -11.93
C LEU A 68 -11.34 10.25 -12.61
N VAL A 69 -10.74 11.24 -11.95
CA VAL A 69 -9.46 11.84 -12.34
C VAL A 69 -8.38 11.40 -11.38
N ALA A 70 -7.28 10.88 -11.91
CA ALA A 70 -6.08 10.58 -11.15
C ALA A 70 -5.23 11.84 -10.95
N LYS A 71 -4.85 12.14 -9.71
CA LYS A 71 -3.93 13.22 -9.37
C LYS A 71 -2.83 12.71 -8.46
N GLN A 72 -1.57 12.95 -8.81
CA GLN A 72 -0.47 12.70 -7.87
C GLN A 72 -0.49 13.74 -6.76
N VAL A 73 -0.51 13.29 -5.51
CA VAL A 73 -0.57 14.16 -4.32
C VAL A 73 0.66 14.03 -3.43
N ARG A 74 1.48 13.00 -3.63
CA ARG A 74 2.76 12.83 -2.93
C ARG A 74 3.78 12.14 -3.82
N ASN A 75 5.04 12.59 -3.75
CA ASN A 75 6.21 11.88 -4.25
C ASN A 75 7.43 12.36 -3.47
N GLU A 76 7.83 11.59 -2.46
CA GLU A 76 8.82 11.99 -1.47
C GLU A 76 9.80 10.86 -1.21
N GLN A 77 11.01 11.21 -0.77
CA GLN A 77 12.00 10.26 -0.32
C GLN A 77 12.32 10.52 1.15
N ALA A 78 12.59 9.45 1.90
CA ALA A 78 12.95 9.52 3.31
C ALA A 78 13.98 8.45 3.67
N GLN A 79 14.93 8.81 4.52
CA GLN A 79 15.87 7.85 5.12
C GLN A 79 15.25 7.29 6.41
N THR A 80 15.20 5.97 6.53
CA THR A 80 14.66 5.27 7.71
C THR A 80 15.70 4.34 8.32
N ILE A 81 15.61 4.12 9.63
CA ILE A 81 16.51 3.18 10.33
C ILE A 81 16.23 1.73 9.88
N ALA A 82 14.95 1.35 9.78
CA ALA A 82 14.55 -0.03 9.54
C ALA A 82 14.64 -0.47 8.06
N ASN A 83 14.45 0.46 7.11
CA ASN A 83 14.34 0.13 5.69
C ASN A 83 15.35 0.87 4.79
N GLY A 84 16.20 1.73 5.36
CA GLY A 84 17.12 2.56 4.59
C GLY A 84 16.39 3.66 3.82
N GLN A 85 16.88 3.99 2.62
CA GLN A 85 16.25 4.97 1.74
C GLN A 85 14.92 4.43 1.21
N THR A 86 13.86 5.19 1.42
CA THR A 86 12.50 4.88 0.98
C THR A 86 11.99 5.95 0.03
N GLN A 87 11.08 5.58 -0.85
CA GLN A 87 10.32 6.50 -1.68
C GLN A 87 8.83 6.21 -1.49
N THR A 88 8.05 7.27 -1.25
CA THR A 88 6.59 7.19 -1.14
C THR A 88 5.95 8.00 -2.24
N VAL A 89 5.10 7.37 -3.04
CA VAL A 89 4.23 8.02 -4.02
C VAL A 89 2.78 7.80 -3.66
N ALA A 90 1.94 8.81 -3.90
CA ALA A 90 0.50 8.68 -3.67
C ALA A 90 -0.31 9.40 -4.75
N TYR A 91 -1.43 8.78 -5.11
CA TYR A 91 -2.38 9.27 -6.10
C TYR A 91 -3.79 9.27 -5.53
N GLU A 92 -4.55 10.30 -5.87
CA GLU A 92 -5.98 10.39 -5.57
C GLU A 92 -6.80 10.10 -6.82
N TRP A 93 -7.86 9.30 -6.68
CA TRP A 93 -8.98 9.28 -7.63
C TRP A 93 -10.15 10.04 -7.02
N SER A 94 -10.67 11.00 -7.77
CA SER A 94 -11.82 11.80 -7.37
C SER A 94 -12.59 12.35 -8.56
N VAL A 95 -13.83 12.75 -8.32
CA VAL A 95 -14.56 13.67 -9.20
C VAL A 95 -14.58 15.06 -8.55
N PRO A 96 -14.76 16.15 -9.31
CA PRO A 96 -14.94 17.49 -8.75
C PRO A 96 -16.03 17.50 -7.67
N ASN A 97 -15.75 18.17 -6.55
CA ASN A 97 -16.67 18.33 -5.41
C ASN A 97 -17.12 17.02 -4.73
N ALA A 98 -16.42 15.89 -4.95
CA ALA A 98 -16.74 14.66 -4.23
C ALA A 98 -16.44 14.80 -2.72
N PRO A 99 -17.38 14.38 -1.84
CA PRO A 99 -17.16 14.38 -0.39
C PRO A 99 -16.14 13.32 0.06
N ARG A 100 -15.81 12.37 -0.83
CA ARG A 100 -14.84 11.29 -0.59
C ARG A 100 -13.95 11.11 -1.81
N LYS A 101 -12.72 10.66 -1.56
CA LYS A 101 -11.73 10.32 -2.58
C LYS A 101 -11.12 8.96 -2.30
N MET A 102 -10.56 8.32 -3.31
CA MET A 102 -9.69 7.17 -3.10
C MET A 102 -8.23 7.61 -3.11
N LEU A 103 -7.50 7.27 -2.05
CA LEU A 103 -6.06 7.49 -1.93
C LEU A 103 -5.34 6.16 -2.12
N PHE A 104 -4.48 6.11 -3.12
CA PHE A 104 -3.56 5.00 -3.36
C PHE A 104 -2.17 5.44 -2.93
N THR A 105 -1.49 4.64 -2.10
CA THR A 105 -0.13 4.94 -1.65
C THR A 105 0.77 3.76 -1.92
N LEU A 106 1.99 4.03 -2.37
CA LEU A 106 3.06 3.05 -2.51
C LEU A 106 4.31 3.60 -1.83
N THR A 107 4.82 2.89 -0.84
CA THR A 107 6.15 3.11 -0.26
C THR A 107 7.04 1.95 -0.66
N THR A 108 8.21 2.26 -1.20
CA THR A 108 9.23 1.25 -1.56
C THR A 108 10.55 1.53 -0.86
N ALA A 109 11.29 0.48 -0.51
CA ALA A 109 12.65 0.55 0.02
C ALA A 109 13.58 -0.30 -0.84
N ALA A 110 14.61 0.32 -1.43
CA ALA A 110 15.48 -0.35 -2.40
C ALA A 110 16.50 -1.30 -1.74
N SER A 111 16.74 -1.16 -0.43
CA SER A 111 17.69 -2.03 0.27
C SER A 111 17.23 -3.48 0.30
N ASN A 112 18.13 -4.41 -0.03
CA ASN A 112 17.90 -5.85 0.09
C ASN A 112 17.82 -6.32 1.55
N THR A 113 18.29 -5.50 2.49
CA THR A 113 18.22 -5.77 3.94
C THR A 113 17.03 -5.07 4.60
N ALA A 114 16.20 -4.34 3.85
CA ALA A 114 15.00 -3.71 4.40
C ALA A 114 14.05 -4.75 4.99
N GLN A 115 13.49 -4.45 6.16
CA GLN A 115 12.50 -5.32 6.80
C GLN A 115 11.21 -5.42 5.96
N LEU A 116 10.90 -4.36 5.21
CA LEU A 116 9.82 -4.28 4.25
C LEU A 116 10.29 -3.52 3.01
N GLN A 117 10.15 -4.12 1.83
CA GLN A 117 10.56 -3.49 0.57
C GLN A 117 9.40 -2.79 -0.13
N VAL A 118 8.15 -3.22 0.11
CA VAL A 118 6.96 -2.56 -0.44
C VAL A 118 5.84 -2.53 0.59
N LEU A 119 5.24 -1.37 0.73
CA LEU A 119 3.95 -1.15 1.37
C LEU A 119 3.03 -0.47 0.36
N ALA A 120 1.96 -1.13 -0.04
CA ALA A 120 0.94 -0.54 -0.89
C ALA A 120 -0.38 -0.41 -0.12
N SER A 121 -1.13 0.66 -0.34
CA SER A 121 -2.45 0.81 0.27
C SER A 121 -3.45 1.47 -0.67
N ALA A 122 -4.72 1.16 -0.42
CA ALA A 122 -5.86 1.84 -1.01
C ALA A 122 -6.82 2.23 0.12
N ALA A 123 -7.22 3.49 0.17
CA ALA A 123 -8.09 4.00 1.20
C ALA A 123 -9.18 4.92 0.65
N ILE A 124 -10.36 4.92 1.27
CA ILE A 124 -11.37 5.97 1.06
C ILE A 124 -11.18 7.03 2.15
N ILE A 125 -10.89 8.26 1.73
CA ILE A 125 -10.67 9.40 2.62
C ILE A 125 -11.79 10.43 2.45
N GLY A 126 -12.14 11.12 3.53
CA GLY A 126 -12.96 12.35 3.48
C GLY A 126 -12.11 13.54 3.02
N GLN A 127 -12.78 14.61 2.58
CA GLN A 127 -12.14 15.92 2.45
C GLN A 127 -11.83 16.53 3.82
#